data_AF-A0A4R8LU68-F1
#
_entry.id   AF-A0A4R8LU68-F1
#
_cell.length_a   1.000
_cell.length_b   1.000
_cell.length_c   1.000
_cell.angle_alpha   90.00
_cell.angle_beta   90.00
_cell.angle_gamma   90.00
#
_symmetry.space_group_name_H-M   'P 1'
#
loop_
_entity.id
_entity.type
_entity.pdbx_description
1 polymer ?
#
loop_
_entity_poly.entity_id
_entity_poly.type
_entity_poly.pdbx_seq_one_letter_code
_entity_poly.pdbx_strand_id
1 'polypeptide(L)' 'MAQIPLPLVLAMVAIGIGEWPGVSAWSEFNILHHALVHGLFALAGALAGFQAAWWTRRAQDSAFAQPEDRDGEVIS' A
#
# COMPACT_ATOMS: atom_id res chain seq x y z
N MET A 1 -11.93 7.22 14.68
CA MET A 1 -11.10 7.96 13.71
C MET A 1 -10.47 6.93 12.78
N ALA A 2 -10.55 7.10 11.46
CA ALA A 2 -9.90 6.18 10.52
C ALA A 2 -8.38 6.42 10.56
N GLN A 3 -7.59 5.38 10.87
CA GLN A 3 -6.14 5.47 10.82
C GLN A 3 -5.66 5.20 9.39
N ILE A 4 -4.86 6.11 8.83
CA ILE A 4 -4.23 5.91 7.52
C ILE A 4 -3.07 4.94 7.71
N PRO A 5 -3.02 3.83 6.95
CA PRO A 5 -1.98 2.84 7.12
C PRO A 5 -0.63 3.38 6.64
N LEU A 6 0.42 3.12 7.42
CA LEU A 6 1.78 3.59 7.16
C LEU A 6 2.31 3.25 5.75
N PRO A 7 2.07 2.04 5.19
CA PRO A 7 2.52 1.74 3.82
C PRO A 7 2.01 2.72 2.76
N LEU A 8 0.76 3.21 2.88
CA LEU A 8 0.22 4.20 1.95
C LEU A 8 0.86 5.57 2.14
N VAL A 9 1.10 5.97 3.39
CA VAL A 9 1.82 7.21 3.68
C VAL A 9 3.21 7.20 3.04
N LEU A 10 3.94 6.10 3.20
CA LEU A 10 5.26 5.93 2.60
C LEU A 10 5.21 5.89 1.06
N ALA A 11 4.20 5.23 0.48
CA ALA A 11 4.00 5.23 -0.96
C ALA A 11 3.76 6.65 -1.50
N MET A 12 2.93 7.45 -0.83
CA MET A 12 2.68 8.84 -1.23
C MET A 12 3.92 9.71 -1.11
N VAL A 13 4.72 9.55 -0.06
CA VAL A 13 6.00 10.25 0.09
C VAL A 13 6.96 9.86 -1.04
N ALA A 14 7.08 8.57 -1.35
CA ALA A 14 7.93 8.09 -2.45
C ALA A 14 7.51 8.67 -3.81
N ILE A 15 6.20 8.70 -4.09
CA ILE A 15 5.65 9.35 -5.30
C ILE A 15 5.98 10.85 -5.29
N GLY A 16 5.73 11.54 -4.19
CA GLY A 16 6.00 12.97 -4.07
C GLY A 16 7.48 13.34 -4.27
N ILE A 17 8.41 12.48 -3.82
CA ILE A 17 9.84 12.64 -4.08
C ILE A 17 10.15 12.43 -5.57
N GLY A 18 9.63 11.35 -6.18
CA GLY A 18 9.89 11.03 -7.59
C GLY A 18 9.36 12.10 -8.56
N GLU A 19 8.22 12.70 -8.25
CA GLU A 19 7.57 13.76 -9.04
C GLU A 19 8.12 15.16 -8.74
N TRP A 20 9.04 15.30 -7.78
CA TRP A 20 9.60 16.59 -7.42
C TRP A 20 10.42 17.16 -8.61
N PRO A 21 10.24 18.44 -9.01
CA PRO A 21 10.90 18.97 -10.21
C PRO A 21 12.42 18.80 -10.24
N GLY A 22 13.07 18.97 -9.09
CA GLY A 22 14.52 18.76 -8.96
C GLY A 22 14.94 17.29 -9.10
N VAL A 23 14.12 16.33 -8.65
CA VAL A 23 14.38 14.90 -8.79
C VAL A 23 14.13 14.45 -10.23
N SER A 24 13.07 14.97 -10.85
CA SER A 24 12.78 14.76 -12.27
C SER A 24 13.96 15.22 -13.14
N ALA A 25 14.42 16.46 -12.98
CA ALA A 25 15.60 16.96 -13.69
C ALA A 25 16.86 16.14 -13.37
N TRP A 26 17.08 15.76 -12.11
CA TRP A 26 18.21 14.92 -11.69
C TRP A 26 18.21 13.55 -12.39
N SER A 27 17.02 12.97 -12.62
CA SER A 27 16.84 11.67 -13.25
C SER A 27 17.28 11.63 -14.70
N GLU A 28 17.25 12.78 -15.40
CA GLU A 28 17.59 12.87 -16.83
C GLU A 28 19.11 12.91 -17.09
N PHE A 29 19.94 13.20 -16.09
CA PHE A 29 21.38 13.32 -16.27
C PHE A 29 22.10 11.98 -16.52
N ASN A 30 21.55 10.86 -16.01
CA ASN A 30 22.21 9.56 -16.08
C ASN A 30 21.18 8.42 -16.02
N ILE A 31 21.41 7.34 -16.77
CA ILE A 31 20.58 6.12 -16.73
C ILE A 31 20.46 5.53 -15.32
N LEU A 32 21.50 5.65 -14.49
CA LEU A 32 21.44 5.20 -13.09
C LEU A 32 20.43 6.02 -12.28
N HIS A 33 20.42 7.36 -12.44
CA HIS A 33 19.48 8.22 -11.74
C HIS A 33 18.04 7.95 -12.19
N HIS A 34 17.85 7.77 -13.49
CA HIS A 34 16.57 7.36 -14.07
C HIS A 34 16.07 6.03 -13.46
N ALA A 35 16.93 5.02 -13.41
CA ALA A 35 16.60 3.72 -12.82
C ALA A 35 16.28 3.83 -11.30
N LEU A 36 16.98 4.69 -10.56
CA LEU A 36 16.71 4.92 -9.14
C LEU A 36 15.33 5.56 -8.90
N VAL A 37 14.93 6.54 -9.72
CA VAL A 37 13.58 7.14 -9.63
C VAL A 37 12.50 6.12 -10.00
N HIS A 38 12.72 5.30 -11.03
CA HIS A 38 11.81 4.18 -11.32
C HIS A 38 11.75 3.15 -10.19
N GLY A 39 12.88 2.86 -9.54
CA GLY A 39 12.92 2.00 -8.35
C GLY A 39 12.09 2.57 -7.19
N LEU A 40 12.12 3.89 -7.00
CA LEU A 40 11.29 4.58 -6.01
C LEU A 40 9.79 4.43 -6.31
N PHE A 41 9.38 4.57 -7.58
CA PHE A 41 8.00 4.33 -7.99
C PHE A 41 7.58 2.86 -7.86
N ALA A 42 8.47 1.92 -8.19
CA ALA A 42 8.22 0.50 -8.01
C ALA A 42 8.01 0.16 -6.52
N LEU A 43 8.81 0.76 -5.62
CA LEU A 43 8.63 0.62 -4.17
C LEU A 43 7.29 1.18 -3.71
N ALA A 44 6.88 2.35 -4.20
CA ALA A 44 5.57 2.93 -3.89
C ALA A 44 4.42 2.01 -4.32
N GLY A 45 4.51 1.45 -5.53
CA GLY A 45 3.55 0.46 -6.02
C GLY A 45 3.50 -0.81 -5.17
N ALA A 46 4.66 -1.32 -4.75
CA ALA A 46 4.74 -2.50 -3.87
C ALA A 46 4.10 -2.25 -2.49
N LEU A 47 4.32 -1.07 -1.90
CA LEU A 47 3.72 -0.69 -0.62
C LEU A 47 2.19 -0.56 -0.72
N ALA A 48 1.69 0.05 -1.80
CA ALA A 48 0.26 0.14 -2.07
C ALA A 48 -0.36 -1.25 -2.28
N GLY A 49 0.30 -2.11 -3.07
CA GLY A 49 -0.12 -3.49 -3.29
C GLY A 49 -0.13 -4.33 -2.02
N PHE A 50 0.89 -4.17 -1.16
CA PHE A 50 0.95 -4.84 0.13
C PHE A 50 -0.22 -4.43 1.04
N GLN A 51 -0.52 -3.13 1.13
CA GLN A 51 -1.66 -2.66 1.92
C GLN A 51 -2.99 -3.19 1.37
N ALA A 52 -3.16 -3.19 0.04
CA ALA A 52 -4.33 -3.75 -0.61
C ALA A 52 -4.50 -5.24 -0.30
N ALA A 53 -3.44 -6.03 -0.44
CA ALA A 53 -3.44 -7.46 -0.10
C ALA A 53 -3.80 -7.71 1.37
N TRP A 54 -3.27 -6.88 2.29
CA TRP A 54 -3.58 -6.97 3.71
C TRP A 54 -5.06 -6.70 4.00
N TRP A 55 -5.66 -5.70 3.36
CA TRP A 55 -7.10 -5.44 3.49
C TRP A 55 -7.94 -6.58 2.95
N THR A 56 -7.59 -7.15 1.79
CA THR A 56 -8.29 -8.32 1.23
C THR A 56 -8.27 -9.49 2.20
N ARG A 57 -7.10 -9.79 2.78
CA ARG A 57 -6.98 -10.86 3.78
C ARG A 57 -7.86 -10.60 5.00
N ARG A 58 -7.83 -9.38 5.54
CA ARG A 58 -8.64 -9.02 6.72
C ARG A 58 -10.15 -9.11 6.43
N ALA A 59 -10.58 -8.74 5.23
CA ALA A 59 -11.96 -8.85 4.80
C ALA A 59 -12.40 -10.32 4.70
N GLN A 60 -11.54 -11.20 4.18
CA GLN A 60 -11.77 -12.64 4.16
C GLN A 60 -11.88 -13.21 5.57
N ASP A 61 -10.92 -12.93 6.45
CA ASP A 61 -10.93 -13.41 7.85
C ASP A 61 -12.22 -12.99 8.57
N SER A 62 -12.71 -11.77 8.33
CA SER A 62 -13.96 -11.26 8.91
C SER A 62 -15.21 -11.97 8.35
N ALA A 63 -15.20 -12.35 7.08
CA ALA A 63 -16.30 -13.09 6.45
C ALA A 63 -16.39 -14.54 6.95
N PHE A 64 -15.26 -15.18 7.25
CA PHE A 64 -15.20 -16.54 7.79
C PHE A 64 -15.44 -16.63 9.30
N ALA A 65 -15.33 -15.53 10.05
CA ALA A 65 -15.65 -15.49 11.48
C ALA A 65 -17.15 -15.27 11.76
N GLN A 66 -17.93 -14.82 10.78
CA GLN A 66 -19.37 -14.58 10.92
C GLN A 66 -20.30 -15.83 10.92
N PRO A 67 -19.96 -16.99 10.33
CA PRO A 67 -20.85 -18.16 10.29
C PRO A 67 -20.92 -18.96 11.60
N GLU A 68 -19.91 -18.95 12.48
CA GLU A 68 -19.94 -19.74 13.73
C GLU A 68 -20.81 -19.13 14.84
N ASP A 69 -20.92 -17.80 14.95
CA ASP A 69 -21.74 -17.15 15.99
C ASP A 69 -23.25 -17.26 15.72
N ARG A 70 -23.67 -17.47 14.46
CA ARG A 70 -25.09 -17.50 14.10
C ARG A 70 -25.77 -18.83 14.43
N ASP A 71 -25.00 -19.92 14.56
CA ASP A 71 -25.53 -21.25 14.86
C ASP A 71 -25.53 -21.55 16.37
N GLY A 72 -24.80 -20.78 17.19
CA GLY A 72 -24.76 -20.91 18.64
C GLY A 72 -25.85 -20.15 19.41
N GLU A 73 -26.46 -19.12 18.81
CA GLU A 73 -27.44 -18.24 19.48
C GLU A 73 -28.89 -18.74 19.39
N VAL A 74 -29.18 -19.77 18.58
CA VAL A 74 -30.56 -20.28 18.37
C VAL A 74 -30.95 -21.39 19.36
N ILE A 75 -30.07 -21.76 20.29
CA ILE A 75 -30.32 -22.81 21.30
C ILE A 75 -30.02 -22.27 22.71
N SER A 76 -30.82 -21.32 23.21
CA SER A 76 -30.92 -21.05 24.66
C SER A 76 -32.34 -20.69 25.06
#